data_AF-A0A453DI21-F1
#
_entry.id   AF-A0A453DI21-F1
#
_cell.length_a   1.000
_cell.length_b   1.000
_cell.length_c   1.000
_cell.angle_alpha   90.00
_cell.angle_beta   90.00
_cell.angle_gamma   90.00
#
_symmetry.space_group_name_H-M   'P 1'
#
loop_
_entity.id
_entity.type
_entity.pdbx_description
1 polymer ?
#
loop_
_entity_poly.entity_id
_entity_poly.type
_entity_poly.pdbx_seq_one_letter_code
_entity_poly.pdbx_strand_id
1 'polypeptide(L)'
;RDTRSSTLELTLKQLGVEYVTAEEVQTAQAESRDAKITHWIRCLQIAVKLLFPSERALCDQIFEGKHAWKDHCFAAATSKSLLNLLSFGQAISKSKTSPDKVFLLLDMFDRTLELQSEVEAVFAGDECAENRKSASTLVKCLAQAAKKTLIDFKDSIVKESPKNTSTDGDVHPLTSYVGNYIKYLMDYQSSLKLIFQESSNGDGTKSGLVSEISGLIHAVETNLDVKAKQYKDHALGILFLMNNINYIVRSIRSSEAKDLVGDDWIQRRRRTVQQHATQYKRVAWGKVLDCLSAQGLTSSVGSATEGIAGSVGSIGSHSSTTSTSVIKAR
;
A
#
# COMPACT_ATOMS: atom_id res chain seq x y z
N ARG A 1 -43.55 -16.99 -13.67
CA ARG A 1 -42.19 -16.48 -13.92
C ARG A 1 -42.18 -14.96 -13.97
N ASP A 2 -42.80 -14.34 -14.97
CA ASP A 2 -42.64 -12.89 -15.23
C ASP A 2 -43.13 -12.00 -14.09
N THR A 3 -44.27 -12.35 -13.48
CA THR A 3 -44.79 -11.64 -12.30
C THR A 3 -43.83 -11.72 -11.12
N ARG A 4 -43.25 -12.90 -10.84
CA ARG A 4 -42.29 -13.09 -9.72
C ARG A 4 -40.96 -12.38 -9.96
N SER A 5 -40.45 -12.43 -11.20
CA SER A 5 -39.27 -11.67 -11.61
C SER A 5 -39.49 -10.16 -11.43
N SER A 6 -40.64 -9.65 -11.86
CA SER A 6 -40.98 -8.23 -11.72
C SER A 6 -41.11 -7.82 -10.26
N THR A 7 -41.75 -8.64 -9.42
CA THR A 7 -41.85 -8.39 -7.97
C THR A 7 -40.47 -8.37 -7.31
N LEU A 8 -39.58 -9.33 -7.62
CA LEU A 8 -38.21 -9.35 -7.09
C LEU A 8 -37.44 -8.09 -7.48
N GLU A 9 -37.56 -7.65 -8.74
CA GLU A 9 -36.94 -6.41 -9.20
C GLU A 9 -37.48 -5.18 -8.45
N LEU A 10 -38.79 -5.11 -8.23
CA LEU A 10 -39.42 -4.02 -7.48
C LEU A 10 -38.97 -4.02 -6.01
N THR A 11 -38.90 -5.19 -5.36
CA THR A 11 -38.42 -5.32 -3.99
C THR A 11 -36.96 -4.86 -3.88
N LEU A 12 -36.11 -5.23 -4.83
CA LEU A 12 -34.72 -4.75 -4.86
C LEU A 12 -34.65 -3.23 -5.05
N LYS A 13 -35.46 -2.66 -5.94
CA LYS A 13 -35.55 -1.20 -6.09
C LYS A 13 -35.98 -0.51 -4.79
N GLN A 14 -37.00 -1.04 -4.11
CA GLN A 14 -37.49 -0.51 -2.84
C GLN A 14 -36.47 -0.63 -1.70
N LEU A 15 -35.61 -1.65 -1.73
CA LEU A 15 -34.48 -1.79 -0.81
C LEU A 15 -33.38 -0.75 -1.03
N GLY A 16 -33.50 0.12 -2.04
CA GLY A 16 -32.51 1.12 -2.39
C GLY A 16 -31.46 0.63 -3.38
N VAL A 17 -31.68 -0.53 -4.01
CA VAL A 17 -31.02 -0.90 -5.28
C VAL A 17 -31.63 -0.07 -6.42
N GLU A 18 -31.88 1.22 -6.18
CA GLU A 18 -32.01 2.15 -7.28
C GLU A 18 -30.65 2.22 -7.96
N TYR A 19 -30.70 2.07 -9.28
CA TYR A 19 -29.60 1.93 -10.19
C TYR A 19 -28.60 3.07 -10.02
N VAL A 20 -27.70 2.99 -9.05
CA VAL A 20 -26.52 3.82 -9.12
C VAL A 20 -25.71 3.24 -10.26
N THR A 21 -25.89 3.85 -11.42
CA THR A 21 -25.18 3.47 -12.62
C THR A 21 -23.69 3.57 -12.35
N ALA A 22 -22.91 2.80 -13.09
CA ALA A 22 -21.45 2.86 -13.06
C ALA A 22 -20.90 4.30 -13.06
N GLU A 23 -21.62 5.17 -13.76
CA GLU A 23 -21.30 6.57 -14.00
C GLU A 23 -21.63 7.45 -12.80
N GLU A 24 -22.77 7.22 -12.13
CA GLU A 24 -23.17 7.96 -10.93
C GLU A 24 -22.33 7.65 -9.68
N VAL A 25 -21.70 6.47 -9.60
CA VAL A 25 -20.72 6.20 -8.54
C VAL A 25 -19.36 6.84 -8.85
N GLN A 26 -19.05 7.05 -10.13
CA GLN A 26 -17.80 7.68 -10.55
C GLN A 26 -17.79 9.18 -10.32
N THR A 27 -18.93 9.85 -10.51
CA THR A 27 -19.09 11.30 -10.32
C THR A 27 -19.42 11.70 -8.88
N ALA A 28 -19.84 10.75 -8.05
CA ALA A 28 -20.13 10.99 -6.65
C ALA A 28 -18.86 11.32 -5.82
N GLN A 29 -19.03 12.21 -4.85
CA GLN A 29 -18.01 12.51 -3.83
C GLN A 29 -17.63 11.24 -3.05
N ALA A 30 -16.40 11.19 -2.51
CA ALA A 30 -15.86 10.02 -1.83
C ALA A 30 -16.77 9.51 -0.68
N GLU A 31 -17.23 10.41 0.19
CA GLU A 31 -18.14 10.09 1.30
C GLU A 31 -19.48 9.50 0.83
N SER A 32 -19.98 9.97 -0.31
CA SER A 32 -21.20 9.43 -0.93
C SER A 32 -20.95 8.05 -1.55
N ARG A 33 -19.74 7.78 -2.08
CA ARG A 33 -19.36 6.48 -2.63
C ARG A 33 -19.28 5.40 -1.55
N ASP A 34 -18.70 5.71 -0.40
CA ASP A 34 -18.55 4.76 0.72
C ASP A 34 -19.92 4.36 1.28
N ALA A 35 -20.83 5.34 1.42
CA ALA A 35 -22.21 5.09 1.80
C ALA A 35 -22.95 4.21 0.78
N LYS A 36 -22.77 4.49 -0.53
CA LYS A 36 -23.36 3.69 -1.63
C LYS A 36 -22.84 2.26 -1.64
N ILE A 37 -21.54 2.05 -1.43
CA ILE A 37 -20.93 0.71 -1.37
C ILE A 37 -21.41 -0.06 -0.15
N THR A 38 -21.45 0.59 1.02
CA THR A 38 -21.99 -0.01 2.25
C THR A 38 -23.45 -0.43 2.06
N HIS A 39 -24.25 0.42 1.41
CA HIS A 39 -25.63 0.12 1.09
C HIS A 39 -25.74 -1.06 0.11
N TRP A 40 -24.95 -1.06 -0.96
CA TRP A 40 -24.89 -2.17 -1.93
C TRP A 40 -24.52 -3.51 -1.26
N ILE A 41 -23.54 -3.52 -0.36
CA ILE A 41 -23.16 -4.71 0.42
C ILE A 41 -24.37 -5.25 1.20
N ARG A 42 -25.12 -4.38 1.88
CA ARG A 42 -26.32 -4.78 2.63
C ARG A 42 -27.40 -5.35 1.71
N CYS A 43 -27.65 -4.71 0.57
CA CYS A 43 -28.62 -5.19 -0.41
C CYS A 43 -28.22 -6.55 -0.99
N LEU A 44 -26.93 -6.75 -1.28
CA LEU A 44 -26.42 -8.05 -1.75
C LEU A 44 -26.62 -9.14 -0.69
N GLN A 45 -26.32 -8.84 0.58
CA GLN A 45 -26.53 -9.78 1.69
C GLN A 45 -28.01 -10.13 1.86
N ILE A 46 -28.92 -9.15 1.83
CA ILE A 46 -30.37 -9.40 1.91
C ILE A 46 -30.84 -10.25 0.72
N ALA A 47 -30.38 -9.94 -0.49
CA ALA A 47 -30.77 -10.68 -1.68
C ALA A 47 -30.34 -12.16 -1.60
N VAL A 48 -29.07 -12.40 -1.27
CA VAL A 48 -28.48 -13.76 -1.24
C VAL A 48 -28.95 -14.56 -0.03
N LYS A 49 -29.12 -13.94 1.15
CA LYS A 49 -29.48 -14.66 2.38
C LYS A 49 -30.99 -14.75 2.65
N LEU A 50 -31.81 -13.93 2.00
CA LEU A 50 -33.25 -13.91 2.23
C LEU A 50 -34.07 -14.07 0.94
N LEU A 51 -33.90 -13.18 -0.04
CA LEU A 51 -34.81 -13.12 -1.20
C LEU A 51 -34.67 -14.35 -2.11
N PHE A 52 -33.45 -14.69 -2.52
CA PHE A 52 -33.22 -15.84 -3.40
C PHE A 52 -33.53 -17.18 -2.73
N PRO A 53 -33.15 -17.44 -1.45
CA PRO A 53 -33.62 -18.64 -0.74
C PRO A 53 -35.14 -18.73 -0.66
N SER A 54 -35.83 -17.63 -0.39
CA SER A 54 -37.30 -17.61 -0.32
C SER A 54 -37.94 -17.92 -1.68
N GLU A 55 -37.40 -17.34 -2.76
CA GLU A 55 -37.82 -17.64 -4.12
C GLU A 55 -37.58 -19.11 -4.48
N ARG A 56 -36.44 -19.68 -4.05
CA ARG A 56 -36.12 -21.10 -4.24
C ARG A 56 -37.12 -22.00 -3.53
N ALA A 57 -37.42 -21.72 -2.26
CA ALA A 57 -38.41 -22.46 -1.48
C ALA A 57 -39.81 -22.42 -2.13
N LEU A 58 -40.22 -21.25 -2.63
CA LEU A 58 -41.49 -21.12 -3.37
C LEU A 58 -41.48 -21.88 -4.70
N CYS A 59 -40.35 -21.94 -5.41
CA CYS A 59 -40.23 -22.78 -6.61
C CYS A 59 -40.29 -24.28 -6.27
N ASP A 60 -39.67 -24.70 -5.18
CA ASP A 60 -39.73 -26.08 -4.69
C ASP A 60 -41.16 -26.47 -4.29
N GLN A 61 -41.92 -25.57 -3.66
CA GLN A 61 -43.33 -25.81 -3.30
C GLN A 61 -44.27 -25.94 -4.51
N ILE A 62 -44.07 -25.13 -5.56
CA ILE A 62 -44.96 -25.13 -6.73
C ILE A 62 -44.68 -26.30 -7.68
N PHE A 63 -43.41 -26.71 -7.81
CA PHE A 63 -42.97 -27.70 -8.80
C PHE A 63 -42.49 -29.00 -8.15
N GLU A 64 -43.12 -29.40 -7.05
CA GLU A 64 -42.79 -30.62 -6.31
C GLU A 64 -42.71 -31.84 -7.26
N GLY A 65 -41.59 -32.58 -7.20
CA GLY A 65 -41.32 -33.74 -8.06
C GLY A 65 -40.82 -33.45 -9.49
N LYS A 66 -40.74 -32.19 -9.94
CA LYS A 66 -40.27 -31.81 -11.30
C LYS A 66 -38.96 -31.00 -11.26
N HIS A 67 -37.85 -31.67 -10.99
CA HIS A 67 -36.52 -31.05 -10.80
C HIS A 67 -36.06 -30.10 -11.92
N ALA A 68 -36.29 -30.43 -13.19
CA ALA A 68 -35.88 -29.56 -14.29
C ALA A 68 -36.69 -28.24 -14.34
N TRP A 69 -37.98 -28.28 -13.96
CA TRP A 69 -38.87 -27.12 -14.10
C TRP A 69 -38.73 -26.15 -12.94
N LYS A 70 -38.44 -26.66 -11.73
CA LYS A 70 -38.15 -25.81 -10.56
C LYS A 70 -36.89 -24.97 -10.78
N ASP A 71 -35.81 -25.57 -11.27
CA ASP A 71 -34.51 -24.91 -11.45
C ASP A 71 -34.59 -23.90 -12.59
N HIS A 72 -35.26 -24.27 -13.70
CA HIS A 72 -35.53 -23.36 -14.80
C HIS A 72 -36.36 -22.16 -14.34
N CYS A 73 -37.48 -22.37 -13.63
CA CYS A 73 -38.35 -21.27 -13.19
C CYS A 73 -37.63 -20.34 -12.20
N PHE A 74 -36.87 -20.91 -11.26
CA PHE A 74 -36.06 -20.16 -10.31
C PHE A 74 -34.99 -19.31 -10.99
N ALA A 75 -34.20 -19.91 -11.89
CA ALA A 75 -33.19 -19.18 -12.66
C ALA A 75 -33.85 -18.02 -13.41
N ALA A 76 -34.93 -18.31 -14.11
CA ALA A 76 -35.59 -17.35 -14.96
C ALA A 76 -36.30 -16.20 -14.20
N ALA A 77 -36.60 -16.38 -12.91
CA ALA A 77 -37.13 -15.34 -12.03
C ALA A 77 -36.04 -14.50 -11.35
N THR A 78 -34.84 -15.06 -11.13
CA THR A 78 -33.79 -14.44 -10.31
C THR A 78 -32.60 -13.90 -11.11
N SER A 79 -32.30 -14.43 -12.30
CA SER A 79 -31.09 -14.08 -13.06
C SER A 79 -30.98 -12.59 -13.36
N LYS A 80 -32.07 -11.93 -13.78
CA LYS A 80 -32.05 -10.48 -14.06
C LYS A 80 -31.77 -9.66 -12.80
N SER A 81 -32.41 -10.00 -11.70
CA SER A 81 -32.20 -9.38 -10.38
C SER A 81 -30.77 -9.56 -9.87
N LEU A 82 -30.21 -10.76 -9.99
CA LEU A 82 -28.82 -11.04 -9.62
C LEU A 82 -27.85 -10.25 -10.51
N LEU A 83 -28.02 -10.28 -11.84
CA LEU A 83 -27.15 -9.54 -12.76
C LEU A 83 -27.17 -8.04 -12.49
N ASN A 84 -28.32 -7.47 -12.19
CA ASN A 84 -28.43 -6.06 -11.80
C ASN A 84 -27.61 -5.77 -10.53
N LEU A 85 -27.71 -6.58 -9.48
CA LEU A 85 -26.89 -6.43 -8.28
C LEU A 85 -25.39 -6.53 -8.58
N LEU A 86 -24.98 -7.52 -9.38
CA LEU A 86 -23.57 -7.74 -9.71
C LEU A 86 -22.99 -6.64 -10.61
N SER A 87 -23.81 -6.04 -11.48
CA SER A 87 -23.40 -5.00 -12.43
C SER A 87 -22.82 -3.77 -11.73
N PHE A 88 -23.33 -3.41 -10.55
CA PHE A 88 -22.78 -2.34 -9.72
C PHE A 88 -21.35 -2.67 -9.30
N GLY A 89 -21.11 -3.88 -8.79
CA GLY A 89 -19.77 -4.32 -8.41
C GLY A 89 -18.79 -4.34 -9.59
N GLN A 90 -19.25 -4.80 -10.76
CA GLN A 90 -18.46 -4.83 -11.99
C GLN A 90 -18.14 -3.42 -12.49
N ALA A 91 -19.04 -2.47 -12.32
CA ALA A 91 -18.81 -1.08 -12.64
C ALA A 91 -17.73 -0.45 -11.75
N ILE A 92 -17.78 -0.71 -10.44
CA ILE A 92 -16.76 -0.24 -9.51
C ILE A 92 -15.40 -0.85 -9.85
N SER A 93 -15.34 -2.15 -10.16
CA SER A 93 -14.08 -2.81 -10.52
C SER A 93 -13.45 -2.22 -11.80
N LYS A 94 -14.26 -1.73 -12.75
CA LYS A 94 -13.80 -1.14 -14.02
C LYS A 94 -13.55 0.37 -13.95
N SER A 95 -14.05 1.06 -12.94
CA SER A 95 -13.87 2.51 -12.80
C SER A 95 -12.41 2.91 -12.55
N LYS A 96 -12.09 4.19 -12.73
CA LYS A 96 -10.75 4.77 -12.54
C LYS A 96 -10.11 4.30 -11.22
N THR A 97 -8.82 3.97 -11.28
CA THR A 97 -8.02 3.55 -10.13
C THR A 97 -7.57 4.77 -9.32
N SER A 98 -7.61 4.65 -8.01
CA SER A 98 -7.04 5.61 -7.06
C SER A 98 -6.59 4.86 -5.81
N PRO A 99 -5.54 5.32 -5.11
CA PRO A 99 -5.00 4.57 -3.96
C PRO A 99 -6.05 4.30 -2.89
N ASP A 100 -6.90 5.29 -2.58
CA ASP A 100 -7.92 5.19 -1.54
C ASP A 100 -9.04 4.19 -1.90
N LYS A 101 -9.27 3.96 -3.20
CA LYS A 101 -10.29 3.01 -3.68
C LYS A 101 -9.92 1.56 -3.37
N VAL A 102 -8.65 1.25 -3.06
CA VAL A 102 -8.25 -0.14 -2.75
C VAL A 102 -9.05 -0.69 -1.56
N PHE A 103 -9.27 0.11 -0.52
CA PHE A 103 -9.93 -0.33 0.70
C PHE A 103 -11.40 -0.67 0.44
N LEU A 104 -12.07 0.17 -0.36
CA LEU A 104 -13.42 -0.09 -0.83
C LEU A 104 -13.52 -1.37 -1.68
N LEU A 105 -12.54 -1.61 -2.55
CA LEU A 105 -12.50 -2.84 -3.34
C LEU A 105 -12.28 -4.07 -2.47
N LEU A 106 -11.48 -3.96 -1.42
CA LEU A 106 -11.24 -5.04 -0.45
C LEU A 106 -12.49 -5.33 0.38
N ASP A 107 -13.21 -4.30 0.85
CA ASP A 107 -14.49 -4.46 1.54
C ASP A 107 -15.52 -5.19 0.66
N MET A 108 -15.64 -4.79 -0.61
CA MET A 108 -16.53 -5.46 -1.56
C MET A 108 -16.07 -6.90 -1.84
N PHE A 109 -14.77 -7.12 -2.01
CA PHE A 109 -14.20 -8.45 -2.22
C PHE A 109 -14.53 -9.38 -1.06
N ASP A 110 -14.26 -8.98 0.18
CA ASP A 110 -14.52 -9.79 1.36
C ASP A 110 -15.99 -10.17 1.48
N ARG A 111 -16.90 -9.21 1.28
CA ARG A 111 -18.35 -9.47 1.36
C ARG A 111 -18.86 -10.35 0.23
N THR A 112 -18.34 -10.20 -0.98
CA THR A 112 -18.72 -11.08 -2.10
C THR A 112 -18.14 -12.48 -1.97
N LEU A 113 -16.94 -12.61 -1.40
CA LEU A 113 -16.29 -13.88 -1.13
C LEU A 113 -17.01 -14.65 -0.02
N GLU A 114 -17.37 -13.97 1.07
CA GLU A 114 -18.17 -14.55 2.17
C GLU A 114 -19.48 -15.15 1.66
N LEU A 115 -20.17 -14.46 0.74
CA LEU A 115 -21.45 -14.89 0.18
C LEU A 115 -21.35 -15.98 -0.90
N GLN A 116 -20.13 -16.34 -1.33
CA GLN A 116 -19.95 -17.25 -2.46
C GLN A 116 -20.55 -18.63 -2.17
N SER A 117 -20.41 -19.12 -0.94
CA SER A 117 -20.93 -20.44 -0.54
C SER A 117 -22.47 -20.48 -0.57
N GLU A 118 -23.12 -19.41 -0.13
CA GLU A 118 -24.57 -19.26 -0.14
C GLU A 118 -25.08 -19.13 -1.57
N VAL A 119 -24.37 -18.39 -2.44
CA VAL A 119 -24.72 -18.32 -3.86
C VAL A 119 -24.63 -19.70 -4.50
N GLU A 120 -23.57 -20.47 -4.23
CA GLU A 120 -23.44 -21.84 -4.77
C GLU A 120 -24.59 -22.75 -4.31
N ALA A 121 -24.99 -22.65 -3.05
CA ALA A 121 -26.09 -23.43 -2.50
C ALA A 121 -27.46 -23.03 -3.09
N VAL A 122 -27.77 -21.73 -3.08
CA VAL A 122 -29.08 -21.20 -3.52
C VAL A 122 -29.29 -21.37 -5.02
N PHE A 123 -28.23 -21.23 -5.81
CA PHE A 123 -28.24 -21.39 -7.25
C PHE A 123 -27.78 -22.78 -7.70
N ALA A 124 -27.91 -23.82 -6.87
CA ALA A 124 -27.59 -25.19 -7.28
C ALA A 124 -28.45 -25.65 -8.48
N GLY A 125 -27.85 -26.41 -9.41
CA GLY A 125 -28.48 -26.93 -10.63
C GLY A 125 -27.90 -26.35 -11.92
N ASP A 126 -28.04 -27.06 -13.04
CA ASP A 126 -27.40 -26.70 -14.31
C ASP A 126 -27.97 -25.42 -14.92
N GLU A 127 -29.29 -25.21 -14.82
CA GLU A 127 -29.98 -23.99 -15.31
C GLU A 127 -29.49 -22.70 -14.64
N CYS A 128 -28.88 -22.81 -13.45
CA CYS A 128 -28.34 -21.69 -12.68
C CYS A 128 -26.81 -21.54 -12.81
N ALA A 129 -26.13 -22.34 -13.64
CA ALA A 129 -24.67 -22.33 -13.72
C ALA A 129 -24.09 -20.96 -14.10
N GLU A 130 -24.73 -20.23 -15.03
CA GLU A 130 -24.29 -18.90 -15.43
C GLU A 130 -24.46 -17.84 -14.31
N ASN A 131 -25.44 -18.01 -13.42
CA ASN A 131 -25.62 -17.15 -12.25
C ASN A 131 -24.44 -17.30 -11.28
N ARG A 132 -24.07 -18.56 -10.97
CA ARG A 132 -22.93 -18.87 -10.09
C ARG A 132 -21.62 -18.37 -10.68
N LYS A 133 -21.42 -18.61 -11.98
CA LYS A 133 -20.26 -18.11 -12.73
C LYS A 133 -20.18 -16.59 -12.73
N SER A 134 -21.31 -15.88 -12.88
CA SER A 134 -21.35 -14.42 -12.84
C SER A 134 -20.95 -13.86 -11.47
N ALA A 135 -21.43 -14.48 -10.38
CA ALA A 135 -21.05 -14.12 -9.02
C ALA A 135 -19.56 -14.37 -8.75
N SER A 136 -19.04 -15.55 -9.13
CA SER A 136 -17.61 -15.88 -9.02
C SER A 136 -16.73 -14.93 -9.86
N THR A 137 -17.22 -14.53 -11.04
CA THR A 137 -16.53 -13.56 -11.91
C THR A 137 -16.42 -12.21 -11.23
N LEU A 138 -17.44 -11.75 -10.49
CA LEU A 138 -17.37 -10.49 -9.76
C LEU A 138 -16.26 -10.52 -8.70
N VAL A 139 -16.17 -11.60 -7.91
CA VAL A 139 -15.11 -11.77 -6.88
C VAL A 139 -13.73 -11.63 -7.52
N LYS A 140 -13.51 -12.31 -8.66
CA LYS A 140 -12.26 -12.23 -9.43
C LYS A 140 -12.00 -10.82 -9.98
N CYS A 141 -13.01 -10.15 -10.51
CA CYS A 141 -12.88 -8.78 -11.02
C CYS A 141 -12.51 -7.79 -9.91
N LEU A 142 -13.09 -7.92 -8.72
CA LEU A 142 -12.77 -7.09 -7.55
C LEU A 142 -11.32 -7.32 -7.10
N ALA A 143 -10.90 -8.57 -6.98
CA ALA A 143 -9.52 -8.93 -6.67
C ALA A 143 -8.52 -8.35 -7.68
N GLN A 144 -8.80 -8.49 -8.99
CA GLN A 144 -7.97 -7.94 -10.06
C GLN A 144 -7.92 -6.41 -10.03
N ALA A 145 -9.04 -5.75 -9.75
CA ALA A 145 -9.09 -4.29 -9.62
C ALA A 145 -8.27 -3.80 -8.43
N ALA A 146 -8.31 -4.50 -7.29
CA ALA A 146 -7.49 -4.19 -6.12
C ALA A 146 -5.99 -4.34 -6.43
N LYS A 147 -5.59 -5.46 -7.07
CA LYS A 147 -4.21 -5.67 -7.55
C LYS A 147 -3.74 -4.54 -8.46
N LYS A 148 -4.53 -4.23 -9.49
CA LYS A 148 -4.22 -3.17 -10.45
C LYS A 148 -4.06 -1.81 -9.76
N THR A 149 -4.94 -1.50 -8.82
CA THR A 149 -4.89 -0.24 -8.06
C THR A 149 -3.59 -0.11 -7.27
N LEU A 150 -3.11 -1.19 -6.63
CA LEU A 150 -1.84 -1.19 -5.91
C LEU A 150 -0.64 -1.04 -6.86
N ILE A 151 -0.68 -1.67 -8.04
CA ILE A 151 0.36 -1.52 -9.08
C ILE A 151 0.40 -0.07 -9.59
N ASP A 152 -0.75 0.48 -9.98
CA ASP A 152 -0.88 1.86 -10.46
C ASP A 152 -0.41 2.87 -9.40
N PHE A 153 -0.66 2.58 -8.11
CA PHE A 153 -0.19 3.40 -6.99
C PHE A 153 1.33 3.36 -6.84
N LYS A 154 1.97 2.19 -6.93
CA LYS A 154 3.45 2.09 -6.93
C LYS A 154 4.05 2.93 -8.05
N ASP A 155 3.48 2.85 -9.25
CA ASP A 155 3.96 3.61 -10.41
C ASP A 155 3.77 5.11 -10.23
N SER A 156 2.68 5.54 -9.60
CA SER A 156 2.42 6.96 -9.34
C SER A 156 3.37 7.55 -8.29
N ILE A 157 3.75 6.78 -7.26
CA ILE A 157 4.77 7.16 -6.28
C ILE A 157 6.10 7.42 -6.97
N VAL A 158 6.56 6.51 -7.84
CA VAL A 158 7.85 6.66 -8.53
C VAL A 158 7.85 7.90 -9.44
N LYS A 159 6.73 8.16 -10.11
CA LYS A 159 6.56 9.30 -11.05
C LYS A 159 6.30 10.64 -10.35
N GLU A 160 6.14 10.68 -9.03
CA GLU A 160 5.85 11.92 -8.32
C GLU A 160 6.98 12.94 -8.49
N SER A 161 6.61 14.18 -8.82
CA SER A 161 7.56 15.26 -9.12
C SER A 161 8.54 15.53 -7.97
N PRO A 162 9.84 15.73 -8.28
CA PRO A 162 10.84 16.02 -7.28
C PRO A 162 10.76 17.44 -6.73
N LYS A 163 9.93 18.33 -7.31
CA LYS A 163 9.81 19.75 -6.90
C LYS A 163 9.18 19.96 -5.52
N ASN A 164 8.55 18.95 -4.93
CA ASN A 164 7.89 19.02 -3.62
C ASN A 164 8.84 18.68 -2.45
N THR A 165 10.14 18.93 -2.56
CA THR A 165 11.08 18.63 -1.47
C THR A 165 10.86 19.57 -0.29
N SER A 166 10.71 19.00 0.91
CA SER A 166 10.74 19.73 2.18
C SER A 166 12.02 20.56 2.29
N THR A 167 11.94 21.84 2.57
CA THR A 167 13.13 22.70 2.64
C THR A 167 14.11 22.34 3.77
N ASP A 168 13.65 21.61 4.79
CA ASP A 168 14.40 21.36 6.04
C ASP A 168 14.90 19.92 6.20
N GLY A 169 14.80 19.08 5.16
CA GLY A 169 15.24 17.68 5.25
C GLY A 169 14.44 16.82 6.24
N ASP A 170 13.22 17.23 6.58
CA ASP A 170 12.30 16.48 7.44
C ASP A 170 11.63 15.30 6.68
N VAL A 171 10.75 14.57 7.38
CA VAL A 171 9.93 13.51 6.79
C VAL A 171 8.99 14.11 5.73
N HIS A 172 9.09 13.59 4.51
CA HIS A 172 8.25 14.00 3.39
C HIS A 172 6.80 13.52 3.61
N PRO A 173 5.77 14.33 3.27
CA PRO A 173 4.37 13.92 3.41
C PRO A 173 4.04 12.58 2.73
N LEU A 174 4.62 12.32 1.55
CA LEU A 174 4.53 11.03 0.85
C LEU A 174 4.97 9.84 1.70
N THR A 175 6.05 9.99 2.46
CA THR A 175 6.58 8.92 3.32
C THR A 175 5.62 8.59 4.45
N SER A 176 5.02 9.61 5.06
CA SER A 176 3.99 9.44 6.07
C SER A 176 2.72 8.84 5.48
N TYR A 177 2.30 9.30 4.29
CA TYR A 177 1.14 8.77 3.57
C TYR A 177 1.30 7.28 3.28
N VAL A 178 2.42 6.86 2.66
CA VAL A 178 2.64 5.45 2.33
C VAL A 178 2.85 4.60 3.59
N GLY A 179 3.51 5.12 4.62
CA GLY A 179 3.62 4.42 5.91
C GLY A 179 2.25 4.12 6.54
N ASN A 180 1.34 5.11 6.54
CA ASN A 180 -0.03 4.92 7.00
C ASN A 180 -0.84 4.02 6.07
N TYR A 181 -0.66 4.14 4.76
CA TYR A 181 -1.31 3.30 3.77
C TYR A 181 -0.95 1.82 3.97
N ILE A 182 0.33 1.50 4.14
CA ILE A 182 0.79 0.14 4.45
C ILE A 182 0.16 -0.33 5.77
N LYS A 183 0.09 0.52 6.79
CA LYS A 183 -0.57 0.17 8.06
C LYS A 183 -2.03 -0.23 7.84
N TYR A 184 -2.81 0.57 7.11
CA TYR A 184 -4.21 0.25 6.81
C TYR A 184 -4.37 -1.00 5.93
N LEU A 185 -3.44 -1.26 5.01
CA LEU A 185 -3.45 -2.51 4.24
C LEU A 185 -3.32 -3.75 5.14
N MET A 186 -2.65 -3.64 6.29
CA MET A 186 -2.49 -4.79 7.20
C MET A 186 -3.81 -5.21 7.84
N ASP A 187 -4.76 -4.29 8.01
CA ASP A 187 -6.10 -4.62 8.50
C ASP A 187 -6.82 -5.60 7.54
N TYR A 188 -6.41 -5.64 6.26
CA TYR A 188 -6.91 -6.53 5.21
C TYR A 188 -5.94 -7.67 4.85
N GLN A 189 -5.04 -8.05 5.77
CA GLN A 189 -3.99 -9.02 5.50
C GLN A 189 -4.53 -10.35 4.93
N SER A 190 -5.63 -10.87 5.47
CA SER A 190 -6.23 -12.15 5.03
C SER A 190 -6.72 -12.07 3.58
N SER A 191 -7.45 -11.01 3.26
CA SER A 191 -7.99 -10.72 1.94
C SER A 191 -6.86 -10.54 0.92
N LEU A 192 -5.84 -9.75 1.28
CA LEU A 192 -4.68 -9.51 0.44
C LEU A 192 -3.87 -10.80 0.21
N LYS A 193 -3.73 -11.68 1.21
CA LYS A 193 -3.09 -12.98 1.02
C LYS A 193 -3.82 -13.79 -0.05
N LEU A 194 -5.15 -13.89 0.01
CA LEU A 194 -5.94 -14.63 -1.00
C LEU A 194 -5.78 -14.01 -2.39
N ILE A 195 -5.91 -12.69 -2.49
CA ILE A 195 -5.73 -11.95 -3.74
C ILE A 195 -4.36 -12.27 -4.33
N PHE A 196 -3.27 -12.13 -3.57
CA PHE A 196 -1.90 -12.31 -4.08
C PHE A 196 -1.41 -13.77 -4.13
N GLN A 197 -2.16 -14.73 -3.58
CA GLN A 197 -1.84 -16.15 -3.65
C GLN A 197 -2.19 -16.75 -5.01
N GLU A 198 -3.27 -16.31 -5.66
CA GLU A 198 -3.67 -16.78 -7.00
C GLU A 198 -2.65 -16.45 -8.12
N SER A 199 -1.74 -15.49 -7.89
CA SER A 199 -0.70 -15.11 -8.88
C SER A 199 0.57 -15.96 -8.79
N SER A 200 0.73 -16.78 -7.76
CA SER A 200 1.90 -17.64 -7.59
C SER A 200 1.61 -19.03 -8.13
N ASN A 201 1.60 -19.16 -9.46
CA ASN A 201 1.76 -20.47 -10.08
C ASN A 201 3.21 -20.91 -9.86
N GLY A 202 3.44 -21.66 -8.77
CA GLY A 202 4.46 -22.71 -8.77
C GLY A 202 5.85 -22.39 -8.20
N ASP A 203 6.07 -21.31 -7.47
CA ASP A 203 7.34 -21.20 -6.72
C ASP A 203 7.12 -20.73 -5.29
N GLY A 204 7.31 -21.67 -4.36
CA GLY A 204 7.25 -21.42 -2.93
C GLY A 204 8.48 -20.62 -2.51
N THR A 205 8.44 -19.30 -2.62
CA THR A 205 9.36 -18.44 -1.86
C THR A 205 8.85 -17.00 -1.80
N LYS A 206 8.37 -16.62 -0.61
CA LYS A 206 7.83 -15.30 -0.20
C LYS A 206 6.42 -15.03 -0.72
N SER A 207 5.46 -15.00 0.22
CA SER A 207 4.06 -14.60 0.00
C SER A 207 3.97 -13.41 -0.96
N GLY A 208 3.15 -13.50 -2.01
CA GLY A 208 3.00 -12.41 -3.00
C GLY A 208 2.73 -11.05 -2.34
N LEU A 209 2.04 -11.04 -1.20
CA LEU A 209 1.83 -9.86 -0.36
C LEU A 209 3.14 -9.22 0.13
N VAL A 210 4.13 -10.01 0.55
CA VAL A 210 5.44 -9.51 1.01
C VAL A 210 6.18 -8.82 -0.14
N SER A 211 6.10 -9.36 -1.35
CA SER A 211 6.65 -8.74 -2.56
C SER A 211 5.99 -7.38 -2.83
N GLU A 212 4.66 -7.32 -2.71
CA GLU A 212 3.89 -6.09 -2.95
C GLU A 212 4.19 -4.99 -1.93
N ILE A 213 4.20 -5.33 -0.63
CA ILE A 213 4.56 -4.38 0.43
C ILE A 213 6.01 -3.92 0.28
N SER A 214 6.94 -4.84 -0.02
CA SER A 214 8.34 -4.49 -0.29
C SER A 214 8.47 -3.58 -1.50
N GLY A 215 7.67 -3.81 -2.54
CA GLY A 215 7.60 -2.99 -3.74
C GLY A 215 7.11 -1.56 -3.46
N LEU A 216 6.07 -1.39 -2.63
CA LEU A 216 5.60 -0.08 -2.19
C LEU A 216 6.68 0.69 -1.43
N ILE A 217 7.37 0.03 -0.51
CA ILE A 217 8.45 0.66 0.26
C ILE A 217 9.59 1.06 -0.67
N HIS A 218 9.98 0.18 -1.60
CA HIS A 218 11.03 0.46 -2.57
C HIS A 218 10.67 1.62 -3.52
N ALA A 219 9.40 1.73 -3.93
CA ALA A 219 8.91 2.85 -4.75
C ALA A 219 9.11 4.19 -4.04
N VAL A 220 8.76 4.25 -2.74
CA VAL A 220 8.97 5.46 -1.93
C VAL A 220 10.45 5.76 -1.76
N GLU A 221 11.27 4.77 -1.42
CA GLU A 221 12.72 4.98 -1.27
C GLU A 221 13.36 5.51 -2.56
N THR A 222 13.01 4.93 -3.71
CA THR A 222 13.51 5.37 -5.02
C THR A 222 13.10 6.82 -5.31
N ASN A 223 11.85 7.18 -5.00
CA ASN A 223 11.39 8.54 -5.18
C ASN A 223 12.11 9.52 -4.24
N LEU A 224 12.32 9.12 -2.98
CA LEU A 224 13.08 9.91 -2.00
C LEU A 224 14.54 10.10 -2.42
N ASP A 225 15.19 9.10 -3.00
CA ASP A 225 16.56 9.21 -3.53
C ASP A 225 16.65 10.24 -4.66
N VAL A 226 15.64 10.30 -5.54
CA VAL A 226 15.57 11.32 -6.60
C VAL A 226 15.37 12.71 -6.00
N LYS A 227 14.51 12.85 -4.99
CA LYS A 227 14.27 14.12 -4.27
C LYS A 227 15.51 14.57 -3.49
N ALA A 228 16.23 13.65 -2.85
CA ALA A 228 17.44 13.93 -2.08
C ALA A 228 18.56 14.56 -2.93
N LYS A 229 18.60 14.22 -4.23
CA LYS A 229 19.58 14.79 -5.19
C LYS A 229 19.27 16.23 -5.59
N GLN A 230 18.09 16.75 -5.28
CA GLN A 230 17.71 18.15 -5.60
C GLN A 230 18.19 19.16 -4.57
N TYR A 231 18.61 18.71 -3.38
CA TYR A 231 19.16 19.61 -2.37
C TYR A 231 20.52 20.16 -2.81
N LYS A 232 20.71 21.48 -2.66
CA LYS A 232 21.99 22.14 -2.93
C LYS A 232 23.08 21.68 -1.96
N ASP A 233 22.72 21.52 -0.69
CA ASP A 233 23.61 20.96 0.33
C ASP A 233 23.48 19.43 0.35
N HIS A 234 24.59 18.75 0.06
CA HIS A 234 24.66 17.30 0.09
C HIS A 234 24.41 16.73 1.49
N ALA A 235 24.86 17.41 2.55
CA ALA A 235 24.62 16.97 3.92
C ALA A 235 23.11 16.95 4.23
N LEU A 236 22.38 17.98 3.81
CA LEU A 236 20.94 18.07 3.97
C LEU A 236 20.19 16.96 3.21
N GLY A 237 20.63 16.64 1.98
CA GLY A 237 20.08 15.51 1.22
C GLY A 237 20.28 14.14 1.92
N ILE A 238 21.43 13.92 2.57
CA ILE A 238 21.68 12.71 3.36
C ILE A 238 20.80 12.69 4.63
N LEU A 239 20.64 13.83 5.30
CA LEU A 239 19.79 13.95 6.49
C LEU A 239 18.32 13.63 6.14
N PHE A 240 17.85 14.15 5.00
CA PHE A 240 16.52 13.85 4.45
C PHE A 240 16.30 12.35 4.26
N LEU A 241 17.22 11.65 3.61
CA LEU A 241 17.13 10.19 3.42
C LEU A 241 17.12 9.45 4.77
N MET A 242 17.99 9.85 5.68
CA MET A 242 18.07 9.27 7.03
C MET A 242 16.73 9.38 7.76
N ASN A 243 16.14 10.58 7.78
CA ASN A 243 14.87 10.85 8.48
C ASN A 243 13.72 10.03 7.89
N ASN A 244 13.60 10.02 6.56
CA ASN A 244 12.50 9.33 5.87
C ASN A 244 12.60 7.81 5.98
N ILE A 245 13.79 7.22 5.77
CA ILE A 245 13.99 5.77 5.92
C ILE A 245 13.75 5.35 7.38
N ASN A 246 14.21 6.14 8.35
CA ASN A 246 13.96 5.89 9.76
C ASN A 246 12.46 5.96 10.10
N TYR A 247 11.71 6.90 9.51
CA TYR A 247 10.25 6.96 9.64
C TYR A 247 9.60 5.68 9.12
N ILE A 248 9.94 5.23 7.91
CA ILE A 248 9.40 4.00 7.32
C ILE A 248 9.67 2.80 8.24
N VAL A 249 10.89 2.66 8.74
CA VAL A 249 11.26 1.58 9.67
C VAL A 249 10.44 1.63 10.95
N ARG A 250 10.21 2.83 11.51
CA ARG A 250 9.38 3.00 12.71
C ARG A 250 7.93 2.63 12.43
N SER A 251 7.37 3.11 11.32
CA SER A 251 5.99 2.86 10.88
C SER A 251 5.72 1.36 10.71
N ILE A 252 6.60 0.65 10.01
CA ILE A 252 6.45 -0.80 9.78
C ILE A 252 6.62 -1.59 11.08
N ARG A 253 7.57 -1.20 11.93
CA ARG A 253 7.77 -1.87 13.23
C ARG A 253 6.58 -1.71 14.16
N SER A 254 5.82 -0.62 14.03
CA SER A 254 4.60 -0.36 14.82
C SER A 254 3.33 -1.02 14.26
N SER A 255 3.40 -1.70 13.12
CA SER A 255 2.26 -2.37 12.49
C SER A 255 2.49 -3.87 12.34
N GLU A 256 1.43 -4.61 12.00
CA GLU A 256 1.51 -6.04 11.68
C GLU A 256 2.37 -6.35 10.46
N ALA A 257 2.72 -5.32 9.67
CA ALA A 257 3.65 -5.44 8.55
C ALA A 257 5.03 -5.94 8.99
N LYS A 258 5.42 -5.73 10.26
CA LYS A 258 6.64 -6.28 10.86
C LYS A 258 6.75 -7.79 10.64
N ASP A 259 5.67 -8.52 10.91
CA ASP A 259 5.67 -9.98 10.87
C ASP A 259 5.73 -10.51 9.43
N LEU A 260 5.21 -9.73 8.48
CA LEU A 260 5.29 -10.04 7.04
C LEU A 260 6.69 -9.80 6.46
N VAL A 261 7.35 -8.69 6.78
CA VAL A 261 8.67 -8.36 6.21
C VAL A 261 9.83 -9.04 6.94
N GLY A 262 9.64 -9.38 8.21
CA GLY A 262 10.62 -10.05 9.06
C GLY A 262 11.71 -9.13 9.64
N ASP A 263 12.33 -9.59 10.73
CA ASP A 263 13.34 -8.84 11.48
C ASP A 263 14.60 -8.53 10.66
N ASP A 264 14.97 -9.41 9.73
CA ASP A 264 16.11 -9.20 8.82
C ASP A 264 15.96 -7.94 7.97
N TRP A 265 14.74 -7.69 7.47
CA TRP A 265 14.44 -6.52 6.67
C TRP A 265 14.60 -5.25 7.50
N ILE A 266 14.07 -5.24 8.73
CA ILE A 266 14.19 -4.14 9.68
C ILE A 266 15.66 -3.87 10.02
N GLN A 267 16.43 -4.93 10.29
CA GLN A 267 17.84 -4.80 10.64
C GLN A 267 18.67 -4.23 9.48
N ARG A 268 18.42 -4.67 8.24
CA ARG A 268 19.07 -4.11 7.04
C ARG A 268 18.79 -2.62 6.89
N ARG A 269 17.53 -2.20 7.04
CA ARG A 269 17.16 -0.77 6.93
C ARG A 269 17.72 0.08 8.07
N ARG A 270 17.80 -0.45 9.29
CA ARG A 270 18.51 0.23 10.40
C ARG A 270 19.99 0.45 10.09
N ARG A 271 20.67 -0.52 9.46
CA ARG A 271 22.05 -0.32 9.01
C ARG A 271 22.15 0.78 7.97
N THR A 272 21.21 0.86 7.02
CA THR A 272 21.15 1.95 6.03
C THR A 272 20.98 3.32 6.71
N VAL A 273 20.08 3.44 7.69
CA VAL A 273 19.92 4.68 8.48
C VAL A 273 21.23 5.06 9.17
N GLN A 274 21.94 4.10 9.77
CA GLN A 274 23.22 4.34 10.42
C GLN A 274 24.33 4.75 9.43
N GLN A 275 24.32 4.18 8.21
CA GLN A 275 25.22 4.57 7.13
C GLN A 275 24.98 6.03 6.74
N HIS A 276 23.73 6.44 6.54
CA HIS A 276 23.39 7.85 6.27
C HIS A 276 23.80 8.77 7.43
N ALA A 277 23.58 8.38 8.68
CA ALA A 277 24.03 9.16 9.84
C ALA A 277 25.56 9.37 9.85
N THR A 278 26.31 8.33 9.51
CA THR A 278 27.79 8.38 9.44
C THR A 278 28.26 9.25 8.27
N GLN A 279 27.61 9.11 7.11
CA GLN A 279 27.91 9.91 5.92
C GLN A 279 27.58 11.39 6.15
N TYR A 280 26.45 11.70 6.79
CA TYR A 280 26.06 13.06 7.18
C TYR A 280 27.13 13.69 8.06
N LYS A 281 27.56 13.00 9.13
CA LYS A 281 28.63 13.51 10.02
C LYS A 281 29.90 13.83 9.25
N ARG A 282 30.33 12.94 8.35
CA ARG A 282 31.53 13.14 7.54
C ARG A 282 31.41 14.32 6.59
N VAL A 283 30.28 14.47 5.90
CA VAL A 283 30.08 15.53 4.89
C VAL A 283 29.87 16.89 5.54
N ALA A 284 29.04 16.96 6.59
CA ALA A 284 28.71 18.21 7.27
C ALA A 284 29.89 18.76 8.08
N TRP A 285 30.60 17.89 8.81
CA TRP A 285 31.64 18.32 9.76
C TRP A 285 33.06 18.07 9.27
N GLY A 286 33.27 17.34 8.17
CA GLY A 286 34.61 16.99 7.69
C GLY A 286 35.50 18.21 7.50
N LYS A 287 35.03 19.22 6.76
CA LYS A 287 35.80 20.45 6.52
C LYS A 287 36.16 21.20 7.81
N VAL A 288 35.24 21.24 8.78
CA VAL A 288 35.46 21.89 10.08
C VAL A 288 36.52 21.13 10.88
N LEU A 289 36.43 19.80 10.90
CA LEU A 289 37.40 18.94 11.56
C LEU A 289 38.79 19.02 10.91
N ASP A 290 38.85 19.13 9.59
CA ASP A 290 40.10 19.30 8.84
C ASP A 290 40.78 20.63 9.18
N CYS A 291 40.01 21.73 9.29
CA CYS A 291 40.52 23.04 9.73
C CYS A 291 41.09 23.00 11.15
N LEU A 292 40.51 22.19 12.04
CA LEU A 292 40.94 22.02 13.43
C LEU A 292 42.08 20.98 13.58
N SER A 293 42.42 20.27 12.51
CA SER A 293 43.50 19.29 12.50
C SER A 293 44.87 19.96 12.42
N ALA A 294 45.92 19.23 12.81
CA ALA A 294 47.30 19.73 12.77
C ALA A 294 47.72 20.26 11.38
N GLN A 295 47.18 19.70 10.29
CA GLN A 295 47.42 20.17 8.91
C GLN A 295 46.70 21.50 8.58
N GLY A 296 45.51 21.73 9.14
CA GLY A 296 44.81 23.01 9.03
C GLY A 296 45.54 24.13 9.77
N LEU A 297 46.08 23.81 10.95
CA LEU A 297 46.84 24.75 11.78
C LEU A 297 48.19 25.15 11.14
N THR A 298 48.87 24.25 10.43
CA THR A 298 50.14 24.57 9.75
C THR A 298 49.97 25.35 8.44
N SER A 299 48.85 25.18 7.74
CA SER A 299 48.60 25.86 6.45
C SER A 299 48.19 27.33 6.61
N SER A 300 47.52 27.70 7.72
CA SER A 300 47.19 29.10 8.02
C SER A 300 48.38 29.90 8.56
N VAL A 301 49.38 29.25 9.16
CA VAL A 301 50.55 29.91 9.76
C VAL A 301 51.67 30.10 8.74
N GLY A 302 51.72 29.29 7.67
CA GLY A 302 52.76 29.37 6.63
C GLY A 302 52.64 30.53 5.64
N SER A 303 51.57 31.34 5.68
CA SER A 303 51.34 32.42 4.71
C SER A 303 51.61 33.84 5.25
N ALA A 304 52.13 33.97 6.48
CA ALA A 304 52.30 35.27 7.14
C ALA A 304 53.77 35.68 7.42
N THR A 305 54.79 34.94 6.99
CA THR A 305 56.19 35.26 7.35
C THR A 305 57.21 35.11 6.21
N GLU A 306 56.89 35.57 5.00
CA GLU A 306 57.92 35.88 3.99
C GLU A 306 58.01 37.39 3.77
N GLY A 307 58.77 38.05 4.64
CA GLY A 307 59.05 39.47 4.54
C GLY A 307 59.57 40.04 5.84
N ILE A 308 60.86 39.81 6.13
CA ILE A 308 61.82 40.77 6.70
C ILE A 308 63.15 40.00 6.90
N ALA A 309 64.17 40.46 6.19
CA ALA A 309 65.55 40.03 6.33
C ALA A 309 66.15 40.44 7.69
N GLY A 310 67.12 39.68 8.19
CA GLY A 310 67.96 40.12 9.31
C GLY A 310 68.81 39.00 9.91
N SER A 311 70.08 38.96 9.51
CA SER A 311 71.17 38.17 10.10
C SER A 311 71.28 38.36 11.62
N VAL A 312 71.63 37.30 12.36
CA VAL A 312 72.72 37.23 13.37
C VAL A 312 72.67 35.89 14.13
N GLY A 313 73.83 35.21 14.21
CA GLY A 313 74.34 34.66 15.46
C GLY A 313 74.00 33.20 15.83
N SER A 314 75.00 32.34 15.63
CA SER A 314 75.18 31.00 16.20
C SER A 314 74.91 30.89 17.71
N ILE A 315 74.42 29.72 18.19
CA ILE A 315 74.97 28.92 19.31
C ILE A 315 74.07 27.69 19.58
N GLY A 316 74.69 26.51 19.71
CA GLY A 316 74.33 25.54 20.75
C GLY A 316 73.51 24.31 20.36
N SER A 317 74.19 23.28 19.87
CA SER A 317 73.77 21.89 19.97
C SER A 317 73.64 21.44 21.43
N HIS A 318 72.53 20.81 21.83
CA HIS A 318 72.53 19.67 22.77
C HIS A 318 71.22 18.86 22.67
N SER A 319 71.41 17.56 22.44
CA SER A 319 70.46 16.46 22.50
C SER A 319 70.19 16.00 23.94
N SER A 320 68.95 15.66 24.29
CA SER A 320 68.60 14.57 25.25
C SER A 320 67.06 14.43 25.34
N THR A 321 66.53 13.34 24.79
CA THR A 321 65.88 12.21 25.50
C THR A 321 64.58 12.49 26.23
N THR A 322 63.49 12.01 25.62
CA THR A 322 62.49 11.09 26.19
C THR A 322 62.26 11.11 27.71
N SER A 323 61.02 11.43 28.10
CA SER A 323 60.32 10.68 29.16
C SER A 323 58.81 10.82 29.02
N THR A 324 58.20 9.71 28.61
CA THR A 324 56.80 9.35 28.71
C THR A 324 56.33 9.44 30.17
N SER A 325 55.19 10.07 30.43
CA SER A 325 54.40 9.74 31.61
C SER A 325 52.91 9.63 31.26
N VAL A 326 52.43 8.43 31.52
CA VAL A 326 51.05 7.96 31.53
C VAL A 326 50.30 8.69 32.65
N ILE A 327 49.14 9.26 32.36
CA ILE A 327 48.14 9.55 33.40
C ILE A 327 46.78 9.02 32.92
N LYS A 328 46.33 7.96 33.60
CA LYS A 328 44.98 7.41 33.51
C LYS A 328 44.28 7.67 34.86
N ALA A 329 43.03 8.11 34.72
CA ALA A 329 41.91 8.01 35.65
C ALA A 329 41.91 8.86 36.95
N ARG A 330 40.88 9.69 37.06
CA ARG A 330 39.70 9.34 37.85
C ARG A 330 38.43 9.56 37.03
#